data_AF-A0A8S4AG07-F1
#
_entry.id   AF-A0A8S4AG07-F1
#
_cell.length_a   1.000
_cell.length_b   1.000
_cell.length_c   1.000
_cell.angle_alpha   90.00
_cell.angle_beta   90.00
_cell.angle_gamma   90.00
#
_symmetry.space_group_name_H-M   'P 1'
#
loop_
_entity.id
_entity.type
_entity.pdbx_description
1 polymer ?
#
loop_
_entity_poly.entity_id
_entity_poly.type
_entity_poly.pdbx_seq_one_letter_code
_entity_poly.pdbx_strand_id
1 'polypeptide(L)'
;MYANTNRYHEMLNNVRDFLKLYQVPKGLSERVMDYIVSTWSMSKGIDTEKVFNEHPAFRLASDGCLRSLAVEFQTIHCAPGDLIFHSGESVDTLCFVVSGSLEVIQDDEVIAILGT
;
A
#
# COMPACT_ATOMS: atom_id res chain seq x y z
N MET A 1 8.08 5.63 7.49
CA MET A 1 8.88 4.38 7.53
C MET A 1 8.56 3.44 8.70
N TYR A 2 8.52 3.89 9.96
CA TYR A 2 8.29 2.99 11.12
C TYR A 2 6.86 2.42 11.28
N ALA A 3 5.84 3.11 10.78
CA ALA A 3 4.44 2.70 10.96
C ALA A 3 4.08 1.39 10.25
N ASN A 4 4.59 1.16 9.04
CA ASN A 4 4.30 -0.07 8.27
C ASN A 4 4.99 -1.30 8.88
N THR A 5 6.23 -1.13 9.37
CA THR A 5 6.95 -2.19 10.09
C THR A 5 6.22 -2.60 11.37
N ASN A 6 5.68 -1.64 12.13
CA ASN A 6 4.89 -1.94 13.33
C ASN A 6 3.59 -2.69 13.02
N ARG A 7 2.84 -2.25 11.99
CA ARG A 7 1.61 -2.96 11.54
C ARG A 7 1.90 -4.39 11.08
N TYR A 8 3.03 -4.59 10.38
CA TYR A 8 3.46 -5.91 9.97
C TYR A 8 3.80 -6.82 11.16
N HIS A 9 4.52 -6.31 12.16
CA HIS A 9 4.82 -7.08 13.37
C HIS A 9 3.55 -7.43 14.16
N GLU A 10 2.60 -6.50 14.26
CA GLU A 10 1.31 -6.74 14.89
C GLU A 10 0.52 -7.83 14.14
N MET A 11 0.40 -7.72 12.82
CA MET A 11 -0.22 -8.73 11.98
C MET A 11 0.44 -10.11 12.12
N LEU A 12 1.77 -10.18 12.08
CA LEU A 12 2.51 -11.45 12.28
C LEU A 12 2.23 -12.08 13.64
N ASN A 13 2.13 -11.27 14.69
CA ASN A 13 1.79 -11.75 16.03
C ASN A 13 0.36 -12.30 16.05
N ASN A 14 -0.60 -11.59 15.48
CA ASN A 14 -1.99 -12.04 15.38
C ASN A 14 -2.12 -13.36 14.62
N VAL A 15 -1.41 -13.52 13.50
CA VAL A 15 -1.39 -14.78 12.73
C VAL A 15 -0.75 -15.90 13.53
N ARG A 16 0.38 -15.63 14.19
CA ARG A 16 1.04 -16.64 15.04
C ARG A 16 0.13 -17.10 16.17
N ASP A 17 -0.62 -16.19 16.78
CA ASP A 17 -1.55 -16.52 17.86
C ASP A 17 -2.77 -17.28 17.34
N PHE A 18 -3.29 -16.93 16.16
CA PHE A 18 -4.32 -17.71 15.47
C PHE A 18 -3.86 -19.15 15.22
N LEU A 19 -2.67 -19.35 14.63
CA LEU A 19 -2.15 -20.68 14.32
C LEU A 19 -1.98 -21.54 15.58
N LYS A 20 -1.56 -20.93 16.70
CA LYS A 20 -1.48 -21.61 18.00
C LYS A 20 -2.85 -21.95 18.55
N LEU A 21 -3.80 -21.01 18.52
CA LEU A 21 -5.14 -21.17 19.09
C LEU A 21 -5.91 -22.32 18.42
N TYR A 22 -5.78 -22.45 17.10
CA TYR A 22 -6.42 -23.51 16.33
C TYR A 22 -5.56 -24.78 16.18
N GLN A 23 -4.42 -24.85 16.88
CA GLN A 23 -3.51 -26.02 16.88
C GLN A 23 -3.14 -26.50 15.47
N VAL A 24 -2.84 -25.55 14.58
CA VAL A 24 -2.52 -25.83 13.18
C VAL A 24 -1.21 -26.64 13.10
N PRO A 25 -1.16 -27.75 12.33
CA PRO A 25 0.04 -28.57 12.19
C PRO A 25 1.27 -27.75 11.83
N LYS A 26 2.40 -28.02 12.49
CA LYS A 26 3.63 -27.22 12.39
C LYS A 26 4.06 -26.93 10.94
N GLY A 27 4.03 -27.94 10.07
CA GLY A 27 4.43 -27.77 8.67
C GLY A 27 3.49 -26.86 7.85
N LEU A 28 2.20 -26.79 8.19
CA LEU A 28 1.28 -25.84 7.56
C LEU A 28 1.48 -24.44 8.13
N SER A 29 1.68 -24.32 9.44
CA SER A 29 1.99 -23.06 10.11
C SER A 29 3.24 -22.40 9.54
N GLU A 30 4.32 -23.18 9.33
CA GLU A 30 5.55 -22.70 8.69
C GLU A 30 5.29 -22.19 7.27
N ARG A 31 4.53 -22.94 6.46
CA ARG A 31 4.18 -22.51 5.09
C ARG A 31 3.35 -21.23 5.04
N VAL A 32 2.40 -21.06 5.97
CA VAL A 32 1.59 -19.84 6.07
C VAL A 32 2.46 -18.65 6.47
N MET A 33 3.33 -18.82 7.46
CA MET A 33 4.25 -17.77 7.89
C MET A 33 5.24 -17.39 6.78
N ASP A 34 5.82 -18.37 6.10
CA ASP A 34 6.74 -18.13 4.98
C ASP A 34 6.05 -17.38 3.83
N TYR A 35 4.81 -17.74 3.51
CA TYR A 35 4.03 -17.03 2.50
C TYR A 35 3.79 -15.55 2.88
N ILE A 36 3.43 -15.28 4.13
CA ILE A 36 3.16 -13.91 4.60
C ILE A 36 4.45 -13.07 4.63
N VAL A 37 5.56 -13.65 5.13
CA VAL A 37 6.85 -12.97 5.21
C VAL A 37 7.42 -12.69 3.82
N SER A 38 7.32 -13.65 2.90
CA SER A 38 7.79 -13.47 1.52
C SER A 38 6.94 -12.44 0.77
N THR A 39 5.62 -12.50 0.90
CA THR A 39 4.70 -11.54 0.27
C THR A 39 4.95 -10.11 0.79
N TRP A 40 5.17 -9.93 2.09
CA TRP A 40 5.53 -8.62 2.66
C TRP A 40 6.88 -8.11 2.18
N SER A 41 7.87 -9.01 2.08
CA SER A 41 9.20 -8.66 1.58
C SER A 41 9.17 -8.23 0.11
N MET A 42 8.28 -8.85 -0.68
CA MET A 42 8.04 -8.47 -2.08
C MET A 42 7.31 -7.13 -2.19
N SER A 43 6.28 -6.91 -1.38
CA SER A 43 5.50 -5.66 -1.42
C SER A 43 6.17 -4.50 -0.68
N LYS A 44 7.22 -4.73 0.11
CA LYS A 44 7.87 -3.71 0.98
C LYS A 44 6.90 -2.96 1.90
N GLY A 45 5.75 -3.56 2.21
CA GLY A 45 4.68 -2.90 2.96
C GLY A 45 3.87 -1.87 2.18
N ILE A 46 3.86 -1.97 0.85
CA ILE A 46 2.99 -1.20 -0.04
C ILE A 46 1.58 -1.81 0.02
N ASP A 47 0.63 -1.04 0.53
CA ASP A 47 -0.80 -1.41 0.58
C ASP A 47 -1.45 -1.14 -0.80
N THR A 48 -0.99 -1.89 -1.81
CA THR A 48 -1.59 -1.86 -3.16
C THR A 48 -2.98 -2.47 -3.18
N GLU A 49 -3.28 -3.32 -2.21
CA GLU A 49 -4.58 -3.99 -2.07
C GLU A 49 -5.70 -2.97 -1.92
N LYS A 50 -5.50 -1.92 -1.12
CA LYS A 50 -6.49 -0.85 -0.99
C LYS A 50 -6.77 -0.16 -2.33
N VAL A 51 -5.74 0.15 -3.12
CA VAL A 51 -5.92 0.77 -4.45
C VAL A 51 -6.61 -0.17 -5.42
N PHE A 52 -6.18 -1.43 -5.52
CA PHE A 52 -6.72 -2.38 -6.48
C PHE A 52 -8.16 -2.80 -6.17
N ASN A 53 -8.53 -2.88 -4.90
CA ASN A 53 -9.87 -3.27 -4.49
C ASN A 53 -10.86 -2.09 -4.51
N GLU A 54 -10.43 -0.89 -4.15
CA GLU A 54 -11.34 0.26 -4.03
C GLU A 54 -11.45 1.07 -5.33
N HIS A 55 -10.41 1.14 -6.16
CA HIS A 55 -10.40 2.02 -7.33
C HIS A 55 -10.99 1.33 -8.57
N PRO A 56 -12.01 1.93 -9.23
CA PRO A 56 -12.76 1.28 -10.32
C PRO A 56 -11.90 0.94 -11.54
N ALA A 57 -10.76 1.62 -11.74
CA ALA A 57 -9.84 1.34 -12.85
C ALA A 57 -9.27 -0.08 -12.82
N PHE A 58 -9.23 -0.74 -11.66
CA PHE A 58 -8.65 -2.08 -11.50
C PHE A 58 -9.71 -3.19 -11.40
N ARG A 59 -11.00 -2.86 -11.38
CA ARG A 59 -12.10 -3.82 -11.13
C ARG A 59 -12.13 -5.00 -12.11
N LEU A 60 -11.67 -4.80 -13.34
CA LEU A 60 -11.67 -5.83 -14.39
C LEU A 60 -10.28 -6.44 -14.64
N ALA A 61 -9.26 -6.04 -13.86
CA ALA A 61 -7.92 -6.59 -13.99
C ALA A 61 -7.89 -8.02 -13.41
N SER A 62 -7.17 -8.91 -14.09
CA SER A 62 -6.95 -10.27 -13.60
C SER A 62 -5.93 -10.29 -12.46
N ASP A 63 -5.96 -11.32 -11.61
CA ASP A 63 -4.97 -11.51 -10.53
C ASP A 63 -3.52 -11.46 -11.03
N GLY A 64 -3.25 -12.02 -12.22
CA GLY A 64 -1.93 -11.97 -12.85
C GLY A 64 -1.52 -10.53 -13.19
N CYS A 65 -2.45 -9.74 -13.73
CA CYS A 65 -2.22 -8.32 -14.03
C CYS A 65 -2.01 -7.51 -12.76
N LEU A 66 -2.83 -7.71 -11.72
CA LEU A 66 -2.68 -7.03 -10.43
C LEU A 66 -1.34 -7.35 -9.78
N ARG A 67 -0.90 -8.61 -9.81
CA ARG A 67 0.44 -9.00 -9.31
C ARG A 67 1.56 -8.33 -10.09
N SER A 68 1.46 -8.25 -11.41
CA SER A 68 2.45 -7.55 -12.25
C SER A 68 2.44 -6.04 -12.06
N LEU A 69 1.29 -5.42 -11.75
CA LEU A 69 1.22 -4.00 -11.41
C LEU A 69 1.76 -3.74 -10.00
N ALA A 70 1.47 -4.62 -9.04
CA ALA A 70 1.87 -4.47 -7.65
C ALA A 70 3.39 -4.25 -7.47
N VAL A 71 4.21 -4.88 -8.32
CA VAL A 71 5.67 -4.77 -8.26
C VAL A 71 6.21 -3.41 -8.74
N GLU A 72 5.43 -2.68 -9.54
CA GLU A 72 5.80 -1.36 -10.07
C GLU A 72 5.29 -0.21 -9.18
N PHE A 73 4.33 -0.49 -8.27
CA PHE A 73 3.81 0.51 -7.36
C PHE A 73 4.87 0.92 -6.35
N GLN A 74 4.81 2.19 -5.95
CA GLN A 74 5.61 2.76 -4.86
C GLN A 74 4.67 3.47 -3.89
N THR A 75 4.86 3.25 -2.59
CA THR A 75 4.17 4.04 -1.56
C THR A 75 5.02 5.24 -1.18
N ILE A 76 4.44 6.42 -1.34
CA ILE A 76 5.03 7.69 -0.93
C ILE A 76 4.26 8.21 0.28
N HIS A 77 4.98 8.67 1.31
CA HIS A 77 4.41 9.32 2.47
C HIS A 77 4.91 10.75 2.53
N CYS A 78 3.98 11.68 2.66
CA CYS A 78 4.24 13.11 2.76
C CYS A 78 3.68 13.63 4.09
N ALA A 79 4.36 14.60 4.69
CA ALA A 79 3.84 15.35 5.83
C ALA A 79 2.96 16.52 5.36
N PRO A 80 2.09 17.07 6.23
CA PRO A 80 1.34 18.27 5.90
C PRO A 80 2.28 19.43 5.52
N GLY A 81 2.02 20.05 4.36
CA GLY A 81 2.84 21.14 3.82
C GLY A 81 3.98 20.69 2.89
N ASP A 82 4.26 19.39 2.77
CA ASP A 82 5.21 18.89 1.77
C ASP A 82 4.63 19.07 0.35
N LEU A 83 5.45 19.64 -0.54
CA LEU A 83 5.13 19.73 -1.96
C LEU A 83 5.54 18.42 -2.65
N ILE A 84 4.56 17.71 -3.21
CA ILE A 84 4.81 16.49 -3.98
C ILE A 84 5.26 16.84 -5.40
N PHE A 85 4.58 17.82 -5.99
CA PHE A 85 4.90 18.31 -7.31
C PHE A 85 5.02 19.85 -7.33
N HIS A 86 5.88 20.36 -8.21
CA HIS A 86 6.18 21.76 -8.47
C HIS A 86 5.66 22.22 -9.83
N SER A 87 5.25 23.48 -9.91
CA SER A 87 4.85 24.10 -11.17
C SER A 87 6.00 24.07 -12.20
N GLY A 88 5.69 23.60 -13.41
CA GLY A 88 6.63 23.51 -14.52
C GLY A 88 7.50 22.27 -14.56
N GLU A 89 7.37 21.34 -13.61
CA GLU A 89 8.12 20.08 -13.67
C GLU A 89 7.44 19.04 -14.56
N SER A 90 8.24 18.04 -14.98
CA SER A 90 7.71 16.90 -15.73
C SER A 90 7.01 15.93 -14.78
N VAL A 91 5.75 15.63 -15.06
CA VAL A 91 4.98 14.60 -14.35
C VAL A 91 4.99 13.33 -15.17
N ASP A 92 5.79 12.36 -14.77
CA ASP A 92 5.94 11.04 -15.40
C ASP A 92 5.33 9.89 -14.56
N THR A 93 4.71 10.22 -13.43
CA THR A 93 4.11 9.28 -12.50
C THR A 93 2.60 9.51 -12.34
N LEU A 94 1.86 8.40 -12.19
CA LEU A 94 0.46 8.41 -11.80
C LEU A 94 0.34 8.02 -10.33
N CYS A 95 -0.25 8.91 -9.52
CA CYS A 95 -0.43 8.68 -8.09
C CYS A 95 -1.88 8.36 -7.74
N PHE A 96 -2.06 7.47 -6.76
CA PHE A 96 -3.35 7.20 -6.14
C PHE A 96 -3.31 7.66 -4.68
N VAL A 97 -4.25 8.51 -4.28
CA VAL A 97 -4.35 8.95 -2.87
C VAL A 97 -5.08 7.86 -2.09
N VAL A 98 -4.34 7.19 -1.20
CA VAL A 98 -4.84 6.04 -0.42
C VAL A 98 -5.35 6.46 0.97
N SER A 99 -4.85 7.58 1.49
CA SER A 99 -5.20 8.12 2.79
C SER A 99 -4.86 9.60 2.85
N GLY A 100 -5.74 10.41 3.44
CA GLY A 100 -5.56 11.85 3.59
C GLY A 100 -6.02 12.63 2.36
N SER A 101 -5.56 13.86 2.26
CA SER A 101 -5.93 14.82 1.22
C SER A 101 -4.72 15.63 0.76
N LEU A 102 -4.74 16.04 -0.50
CA LEU A 102 -3.76 16.89 -1.15
C LEU A 102 -4.43 18.13 -1.70
N GLU A 103 -3.74 19.25 -1.62
CA GLU A 103 -4.16 20.51 -2.22
C GLU A 103 -3.39 20.69 -3.53
N VAL A 104 -4.11 21.02 -4.61
CA VAL A 104 -3.50 21.46 -5.86
C VAL A 104 -3.55 22.98 -5.86
N ILE A 105 -2.37 23.61 -5.90
CA ILE A 105 -2.22 25.05 -5.77
C ILE A 105 -1.70 25.62 -7.09
N GLN A 106 -2.33 26.67 -7.59
CA GLN A 106 -1.90 27.45 -8.74
C GLN A 106 -2.06 28.94 -8.43
N ASP A 107 -1.03 29.73 -8.69
CA ASP A 107 -1.02 31.19 -8.45
C ASP A 107 -1.44 31.57 -7.01
N ASP A 108 -0.91 30.84 -6.02
CA ASP A 108 -1.22 30.96 -4.58
C ASP A 108 -2.69 30.68 -4.19
N GLU A 109 -3.51 30.14 -5.12
CA GLU A 109 -4.88 29.70 -4.84
C GLU A 109 -5.02 28.18 -4.92
N VAL A 110 -5.85 27.61 -4.03
CA VAL A 110 -6.21 26.20 -4.05
C VAL A 110 -7.26 25.96 -5.13
N ILE A 111 -6.90 25.23 -6.19
CA ILE A 111 -7.77 24.95 -7.33
C ILE A 111 -8.46 23.59 -7.23
N ALA A 112 -7.91 22.66 -6.46
CA ALA A 112 -8.53 21.36 -6.22
C ALA A 112 -8.07 20.75 -4.89
N ILE A 113 -8.93 19.91 -4.32
CA ILE A 113 -8.60 19.02 -3.21
C ILE A 113 -8.74 17.59 -3.73
N LEU A 114 -7.67 16.81 -3.62
CA LEU A 114 -7.64 15.40 -4.01
C LEU A 114 -7.59 14.55 -2.74
N GLY A 115 -8.51 13.61 -2.56
CA GLY A 115 -8.56 12.79 -1.35
C GLY A 115 -9.44 11.56 -1.52
N THR A 116 -9.46 10.74 -0.48
CA THR A 116 -10.37 9.59 -0.33
C THR A 116 -11.68 9.98 0.32
#